data_AF-A0A7L1NX51-F1
#
_entry.id   AF-A0A7L1NX51-F1
#
_cell.length_a   1.000
_cell.length_b   1.000
_cell.length_c   1.000
_cell.angle_alpha   90.00
_cell.angle_beta   90.00
_cell.angle_gamma   90.00
#
_symmetry.space_group_name_H-M   'P 1'
#
loop_
_entity.id
_entity.type
_entity.pdbx_description
1 polymer ?
#
loop_
_entity_poly.entity_id
_entity_poly.type
_entity_poly.pdbx_seq_one_letter_code
_entity_poly.pdbx_strand_id
1 'polypeptide(L)'
;VRDVAGGQSRSSRGAGRSPRGWKEKVLRILAEIQAPLAPLLLRLSHWALLKFLSRLFLSVQLHRGQLKMVLQAAGTPSLPLVFLSVHRSQLDGLLLSFLLFSQGLGVPRVTMSGRPYSPLLRAFLSRLGGIFLPAKPPSAWDEELSGAVLATYVREVLRSRQPLLIFLEEPQVTLQLSAAAQQWLAPVYEAVRDGTIPDVLLVPVGIGYDVVP
;
A
#
# COMPACT_ATOMS: atom_id res chain seq x y z
N VAL A 1 -40.31 61.90 -8.12
CA VAL A 1 -39.36 61.53 -7.05
C VAL A 1 -39.04 60.04 -7.27
N ARG A 2 -37.97 59.74 -8.01
CA ARG A 2 -36.73 59.08 -7.52
C ARG A 2 -36.98 57.66 -7.00
N ASP A 3 -36.24 56.59 -7.29
CA ASP A 3 -35.14 56.22 -8.18
C ASP A 3 -34.68 54.83 -7.64
N VAL A 4 -34.22 53.90 -8.49
CA VAL A 4 -33.15 52.89 -8.20
C VAL A 4 -33.52 51.75 -7.20
N ALA A 5 -33.17 50.46 -7.29
CA ALA A 5 -32.36 49.53 -8.11
C ALA A 5 -32.96 48.12 -7.84
N GLY A 6 -32.99 47.15 -8.75
CA GLY A 6 -31.81 46.41 -9.22
C GLY A 6 -31.32 45.40 -8.16
N GLY A 7 -31.72 44.13 -8.26
CA GLY A 7 -31.38 43.08 -7.28
C GLY A 7 -31.32 41.67 -7.86
N GLN A 8 -30.40 41.48 -8.81
CA GLN A 8 -29.73 40.26 -9.28
C GLN A 8 -30.32 38.86 -8.97
N SER A 9 -30.72 38.19 -10.05
CA SER A 9 -30.58 36.75 -10.22
C SER A 9 -29.12 36.37 -10.54
N ARG A 10 -28.77 35.11 -10.24
CA ARG A 10 -27.61 34.36 -10.74
C ARG A 10 -26.21 34.89 -10.38
N SER A 11 -25.55 34.16 -9.50
CA SER A 11 -24.36 33.36 -9.86
C SER A 11 -23.75 32.82 -8.57
N SER A 12 -24.03 31.55 -8.28
CA SER A 12 -23.16 30.75 -7.42
C SER A 12 -21.79 30.71 -8.11
N ARG A 13 -20.96 31.71 -7.81
CA ARG A 13 -19.56 31.76 -8.16
C ARG A 13 -18.93 30.46 -7.68
N GLY A 14 -18.72 29.54 -8.62
CA GLY A 14 -17.78 28.46 -8.45
C GLY A 14 -16.47 29.10 -8.02
N ALA A 15 -16.14 28.93 -6.75
CA ALA A 15 -14.81 29.23 -6.26
C ALA A 15 -13.88 28.28 -6.98
N GLY A 16 -13.36 28.73 -8.12
CA GLY A 16 -12.27 28.09 -8.83
C GLY A 16 -11.07 28.03 -7.89
N ARG A 17 -11.01 26.97 -7.07
CA ARG A 17 -9.82 26.63 -6.30
C ARG A 17 -8.69 26.54 -7.32
N SER A 18 -7.67 27.38 -7.14
CA SER A 18 -6.58 27.51 -8.09
C SER A 18 -5.94 26.13 -8.39
N PRO A 19 -5.51 25.85 -9.63
CA PRO A 19 -4.88 24.58 -9.99
C PRO A 19 -3.67 24.21 -9.11
N ARG A 20 -3.04 25.21 -8.48
CA ARG A 20 -1.90 25.04 -7.56
C ARG A 20 -2.33 24.41 -6.23
N GLY A 21 -3.47 24.83 -5.67
CA GLY A 21 -3.95 24.30 -4.39
C GLY A 21 -4.32 22.82 -4.45
N TRP A 22 -4.84 22.34 -5.59
CA TRP A 22 -5.13 20.92 -5.79
C TRP A 22 -3.87 20.07 -5.91
N LYS A 23 -2.85 20.57 -6.63
CA LYS A 23 -1.56 19.87 -6.76
C LYS A 23 -0.88 19.68 -5.40
N GLU A 24 -0.88 20.70 -4.56
CA GLU A 24 -0.32 20.60 -3.21
C GLU A 24 -1.06 19.59 -2.35
N LYS A 25 -2.39 19.55 -2.43
CA LYS A 25 -3.19 18.51 -1.74
C LYS A 25 -2.86 17.11 -2.24
N VAL A 26 -2.79 16.90 -3.55
CA VAL A 26 -2.43 15.61 -4.14
C VAL A 26 -1.03 15.17 -3.71
N LEU A 27 -0.06 16.09 -3.70
CA LEU A 27 1.30 15.81 -3.23
C LEU A 27 1.35 15.46 -1.75
N ARG A 28 0.53 16.09 -0.90
CA ARG A 28 0.41 15.72 0.52
C ARG A 28 -0.16 14.33 0.68
N ILE A 29 -1.25 14.00 -0.02
CA ILE A 29 -1.85 12.66 -0.01
C ILE A 29 -0.84 11.62 -0.53
N LEU A 30 -0.10 11.93 -1.59
CA LEU A 30 0.93 11.03 -2.13
C LEU A 30 2.09 10.83 -1.15
N ALA A 31 2.53 11.88 -0.48
CA ALA A 31 3.56 11.80 0.56
C ALA A 31 3.09 11.00 1.79
N GLU A 32 1.79 11.02 2.07
CA GLU A 32 1.17 10.18 3.10
C GLU A 32 1.12 8.69 2.70
N ILE A 33 0.93 8.41 1.41
CA ILE A 33 0.87 7.05 0.86
C ILE A 33 2.27 6.46 0.74
N GLN A 34 3.24 7.21 0.20
CA GLN A 34 4.58 6.74 -0.08
C GLN A 34 5.66 7.73 0.37
N ALA A 35 6.67 7.20 1.05
CA ALA A 35 7.93 7.90 1.27
C ALA A 35 9.02 7.41 0.29
N PRO A 36 10.04 8.25 -0.01
CA PRO A 36 11.20 7.80 -0.77
C PRO A 36 11.92 6.67 -0.03
N LEU A 37 12.25 5.60 -0.76
CA LEU A 37 12.99 4.47 -0.21
C LEU A 37 14.42 4.92 0.12
N ALA A 38 14.87 4.60 1.33
CA ALA A 38 16.23 4.90 1.76
C ALA A 38 17.07 3.61 1.70
N PRO A 39 17.94 3.42 0.68
CA PRO A 39 18.68 2.16 0.49
C PRO A 39 19.62 1.85 1.65
N LEU A 40 20.19 2.87 2.30
CA LEU A 40 21.01 2.71 3.50
C LEU A 40 20.18 2.20 4.68
N LEU A 41 18.97 2.76 4.88
CA LEU A 41 18.08 2.34 5.95
C LEU A 41 17.53 0.94 5.69
N LEU A 42 17.24 0.60 4.44
CA LEU A 42 16.87 -0.74 4.01
C LEU A 42 17.98 -1.75 4.34
N ARG A 43 19.23 -1.45 4.02
CA ARG A 43 20.37 -2.32 4.37
C ARG A 43 20.53 -2.49 5.88
N LEU A 44 20.46 -1.39 6.64
CA LEU A 44 20.60 -1.44 8.10
C LEU A 44 19.45 -2.18 8.76
N SER A 45 18.21 -1.90 8.35
CA SER A 45 17.02 -2.56 8.85
C SER A 45 17.01 -4.04 8.49
N HIS A 46 17.45 -4.42 7.29
CA HIS A 46 17.60 -5.82 6.88
C HIS A 46 18.59 -6.57 7.80
N TRP A 47 19.76 -5.98 8.09
CA TRP A 47 20.72 -6.55 9.03
C TRP A 47 20.17 -6.64 10.46
N ALA A 48 19.51 -5.58 10.93
CA ALA A 48 18.93 -5.53 12.26
C ALA A 48 17.79 -6.55 12.40
N LEU A 49 16.95 -6.67 11.38
CA LEU A 49 15.83 -7.61 11.32
C LEU A 49 16.35 -9.05 11.31
N LEU A 50 17.43 -9.36 10.59
CA LEU A 50 18.05 -10.68 10.65
C LEU A 50 18.53 -11.02 12.08
N LYS A 51 19.16 -10.06 12.76
CA LYS A 51 19.56 -10.23 14.18
C LYS A 51 18.37 -10.35 15.12
N PHE A 52 17.29 -9.63 14.84
CA PHE A 52 16.08 -9.67 15.64
C PHE A 52 15.36 -11.01 15.48
N LEU A 53 15.18 -11.48 14.24
CA LEU A 53 14.56 -12.76 13.92
C LEU A 53 15.35 -13.94 14.49
N SER A 54 16.69 -13.90 14.41
CA SER A 54 17.55 -14.93 15.03
C SER A 54 17.52 -14.93 16.56
N ARG A 55 17.01 -13.85 17.19
CA ARG A 55 16.77 -13.83 18.65
C ARG A 55 15.36 -14.28 19.04
N LEU A 56 14.37 -14.02 18.19
CA LEU A 56 12.98 -14.38 18.47
C LEU A 56 12.66 -15.83 18.12
N PHE A 57 13.17 -16.31 16.99
CA PHE A 57 12.83 -17.62 16.45
C PHE A 57 14.01 -18.57 16.56
N LEU A 58 13.76 -19.76 17.10
CA LEU A 58 14.75 -20.85 17.12
C LEU A 58 15.16 -21.25 15.70
N SER A 59 14.18 -21.29 14.78
CA SER A 59 14.41 -21.56 13.37
C SER A 59 13.32 -20.90 12.51
N VAL A 60 13.71 -20.20 11.46
CA VAL A 60 12.79 -19.75 10.41
C VAL A 60 12.90 -20.73 9.25
N GLN A 61 11.88 -21.57 9.07
CA GLN A 61 11.84 -22.53 7.98
C GLN A 61 11.15 -21.90 6.76
N LEU A 62 11.92 -21.68 5.70
CA LEU A 62 11.38 -21.23 4.43
C LEU A 62 11.40 -22.40 3.43
N HIS A 63 10.23 -22.76 2.91
CA HIS A 63 10.17 -23.78 1.87
C HIS A 63 10.76 -23.26 0.56
N ARG A 64 11.99 -23.70 0.23
CA ARG A 64 12.73 -23.23 -0.95
C ARG A 64 12.02 -23.53 -2.28
N GLY A 65 11.19 -24.55 -2.35
CA GLY A 65 10.40 -24.86 -3.55
C GLY A 65 9.37 -23.78 -3.87
N GLN A 66 8.65 -23.31 -2.85
CA GLN A 66 7.68 -22.22 -2.97
C GLN A 66 8.37 -20.92 -3.32
N LEU A 67 9.50 -20.63 -2.68
CA LEU A 67 10.29 -19.45 -3.03
C LEU A 67 10.77 -19.49 -4.48
N LYS A 68 11.22 -20.64 -4.98
CA LYS A 68 11.63 -20.79 -6.39
C LYS A 68 10.46 -20.56 -7.35
N MET A 69 9.25 -21.05 -7.03
CA MET A 69 8.07 -20.76 -7.85
C MET A 69 7.76 -19.27 -7.87
N VAL A 70 7.81 -18.59 -6.72
CA VAL A 70 7.62 -17.14 -6.64
C VAL A 70 8.69 -16.39 -7.43
N LEU A 71 9.96 -16.80 -7.33
CA LEU A 71 11.06 -16.20 -8.08
C LEU A 71 10.92 -16.42 -9.60
N GLN A 72 10.48 -17.60 -10.03
CA GLN A 72 10.20 -17.88 -11.44
C GLN A 72 9.03 -17.04 -11.95
N ALA A 73 7.98 -16.91 -11.14
CA ALA A 73 6.83 -16.09 -11.49
C ALA A 73 7.19 -14.60 -11.51
N ALA A 74 8.08 -14.14 -10.60
CA ALA A 74 8.65 -12.80 -10.62
C ALA A 74 9.61 -12.57 -11.79
N GLY A 75 10.27 -13.62 -12.27
CA GLY A 75 11.11 -13.60 -13.47
C GLY A 75 10.30 -13.66 -14.77
N THR A 76 8.99 -13.87 -14.71
CA THR A 76 8.11 -13.85 -15.89
C THR A 76 7.89 -12.39 -16.31
N PRO A 77 8.40 -11.96 -17.49
CA PRO A 77 8.59 -10.54 -17.80
C PRO A 77 7.29 -9.73 -18.07
N SER A 78 6.12 -10.36 -18.01
CA SER A 78 4.86 -9.78 -18.47
C SER A 78 3.91 -9.29 -17.36
N LEU A 79 4.05 -9.72 -16.10
CA LEU A 79 3.00 -9.54 -15.08
C LEU A 79 3.50 -8.94 -13.75
N PRO A 80 2.80 -7.95 -13.17
CA PRO A 80 3.08 -7.48 -11.81
C PRO A 80 2.68 -8.52 -10.76
N LEU A 81 3.44 -8.58 -9.67
CA LEU A 81 3.21 -9.50 -8.56
C LEU A 81 2.44 -8.83 -7.42
N VAL A 82 1.34 -9.46 -7.00
CA VAL A 82 0.58 -9.06 -5.83
C VAL A 82 0.55 -10.24 -4.85
N PHE A 83 1.24 -10.06 -3.74
CA PHE A 83 1.24 -10.99 -2.61
C PHE A 83 0.00 -10.74 -1.75
N LEU A 84 -0.70 -11.81 -1.40
CA LEU A 84 -1.87 -11.79 -0.54
C LEU A 84 -1.54 -12.54 0.75
N SER A 85 -1.33 -11.81 1.85
CA SER A 85 -1.16 -12.44 3.15
C SER A 85 -2.52 -12.69 3.78
N VAL A 86 -2.76 -13.92 4.21
CA VAL A 86 -3.98 -14.27 4.95
C VAL A 86 -3.90 -13.66 6.34
N HIS A 87 -2.80 -13.76 7.07
CA HIS A 87 -2.72 -13.24 8.44
C HIS A 87 -2.32 -11.77 8.53
N ARG A 88 -2.92 -11.07 9.49
CA ARG A 88 -2.64 -9.65 9.79
C ARG A 88 -1.49 -9.48 10.79
N SER A 89 -0.33 -10.08 10.52
CA SER A 89 0.89 -9.83 11.32
C SER A 89 1.80 -8.82 10.63
N GLN A 90 2.19 -7.76 11.35
CA GLN A 90 3.18 -6.79 10.87
C GLN A 90 4.55 -7.45 10.64
N LEU A 91 4.85 -8.50 11.40
CA LEU A 91 6.05 -9.30 11.20
C LEU A 91 6.01 -10.03 9.87
N ASP A 92 4.83 -10.45 9.37
CA ASP A 92 4.71 -11.07 8.04
C ASP A 92 5.16 -10.11 6.96
N GLY A 93 4.71 -8.85 7.05
CA GLY A 93 5.11 -7.80 6.12
C GLY A 93 6.62 -7.55 6.12
N LEU A 94 7.23 -7.50 7.31
CA LEU A 94 8.68 -7.32 7.46
C LEU A 94 9.47 -8.54 6.97
N LEU A 95 9.02 -9.75 7.31
CA LEU A 95 9.61 -11.02 6.90
C LEU A 95 9.55 -11.18 5.39
N LEU A 96 8.39 -10.94 4.77
CA LEU A 96 8.27 -11.04 3.32
C LEU A 96 9.08 -9.95 2.61
N SER A 97 9.11 -8.73 3.15
CA SER A 97 9.99 -7.67 2.64
C SER A 97 11.45 -8.05 2.70
N PHE A 98 11.88 -8.63 3.82
CA PHE A 98 13.23 -9.16 3.99
C PHE A 98 13.54 -10.24 2.97
N LEU A 99 12.64 -11.21 2.81
CA LEU A 99 12.80 -12.32 1.88
C LEU A 99 12.92 -11.81 0.44
N LEU A 100 11.97 -11.02 -0.04
CA LEU A 100 11.98 -10.48 -1.40
C LEU A 100 13.20 -9.60 -1.68
N PHE A 101 13.59 -8.77 -0.71
CA PHE A 101 14.80 -7.97 -0.81
C PHE A 101 16.07 -8.83 -0.88
N SER A 102 16.16 -9.87 -0.04
CA SER A 102 17.31 -10.81 -0.02
C SER A 102 17.47 -11.58 -1.34
N GLN A 103 16.37 -11.82 -2.06
CA GLN A 103 16.37 -12.48 -3.37
C GLN A 103 16.58 -11.51 -4.54
N GLY A 104 16.73 -10.22 -4.29
CA GLY A 104 16.93 -9.21 -5.34
C GLY A 104 15.68 -8.81 -6.11
N LEU A 105 14.49 -9.22 -5.65
CA LEU A 105 13.19 -8.83 -6.25
C LEU A 105 12.77 -7.40 -5.91
N GLY A 106 13.59 -6.68 -5.15
CA GLY A 106 13.29 -5.35 -4.66
C GLY A 106 12.47 -5.35 -3.37
N VAL A 107 12.10 -4.16 -2.92
CA VAL A 107 11.34 -3.95 -1.68
C VAL A 107 9.86 -3.98 -2.02
N PRO A 108 9.08 -4.95 -1.49
CA PRO A 108 7.65 -4.97 -1.73
C PRO A 108 6.98 -3.77 -1.06
N ARG A 109 5.93 -3.28 -1.71
CA ARG A 109 5.07 -2.26 -1.14
C ARG A 109 4.10 -2.91 -0.19
N VAL A 110 4.32 -2.75 1.10
CA VAL A 110 3.50 -3.38 2.14
C VAL A 110 2.33 -2.48 2.49
N THR A 111 1.11 -2.91 2.17
CA THR A 111 -0.10 -2.18 2.58
C THR A 111 -0.25 -2.20 4.10
N MET A 112 -0.25 -1.03 4.72
CA MET A 112 -0.45 -0.88 6.16
C MET A 112 -1.85 -0.34 6.39
N SER A 113 -2.66 -1.05 7.17
CA SER A 113 -4.03 -0.64 7.47
C SER A 113 -4.41 -0.83 8.94
N GLY A 114 -5.33 0.01 9.41
CA GLY A 114 -6.16 -0.24 10.61
C GLY A 114 -5.57 0.03 11.99
N ARG A 115 -4.25 0.28 12.14
CA ARG A 115 -3.66 0.63 13.45
C ARG A 115 -3.16 2.08 13.50
N PRO A 116 -3.35 2.80 14.61
CA PRO A 116 -2.72 4.10 14.82
C PRO A 116 -1.21 3.87 14.98
N TYR A 117 -0.44 4.18 13.93
CA TYR A 117 1.02 4.19 13.99
C TYR A 117 1.50 5.52 14.53
N SER A 118 2.53 5.51 15.38
CA SER A 118 3.23 6.75 15.73
C SER A 118 3.82 7.37 14.45
N PRO A 119 3.92 8.70 14.36
CA PRO A 119 4.43 9.37 13.15
C PRO A 119 5.86 8.93 12.81
N LEU A 120 6.68 8.66 13.82
CA LEU A 120 8.03 8.13 13.66
C LEU A 120 8.01 6.73 13.04
N LEU A 121 7.17 5.83 13.57
CA LEU A 121 7.05 4.46 13.06
C LEU A 121 6.47 4.45 11.64
N ARG A 122 5.50 5.32 11.35
CA ARG A 122 4.96 5.50 10.00
C ARG A 122 6.03 5.96 9.02
N ALA A 123 6.84 6.96 9.39
CA ALA A 123 7.95 7.44 8.56
C ALA A 123 9.05 6.40 8.36
N PHE A 124 9.31 5.58 9.38
CA PHE A 124 10.26 4.48 9.29
C PHE A 124 9.75 3.38 8.35
N LEU A 125 8.53 2.88 8.58
CA LEU A 125 7.92 1.85 7.75
C LEU A 125 7.72 2.31 6.31
N SER A 126 7.36 3.59 6.07
CA SER A 126 7.21 4.11 4.71
C SER A 126 8.54 4.15 3.96
N ARG A 127 9.65 4.43 4.65
CA ARG A 127 11.00 4.32 4.08
C ARG A 127 11.44 2.89 3.81
N LEU A 128 10.82 1.92 4.49
CA LEU A 128 11.01 0.48 4.26
C LEU A 128 10.09 -0.10 3.18
N GLY A 129 9.27 0.73 2.51
CA GLY A 129 8.32 0.26 1.48
C GLY A 129 6.88 0.12 1.97
N GLY A 130 6.58 0.47 3.22
CA GLY A 130 5.21 0.53 3.71
C GLY A 130 4.40 1.60 2.96
N ILE A 131 3.22 1.23 2.46
CA ILE A 131 2.25 2.16 1.90
C ILE A 131 1.04 2.26 2.82
N PHE A 132 0.62 3.48 3.09
CA PHE A 132 -0.45 3.76 4.04
C PHE A 132 -1.68 4.25 3.31
N LEU A 133 -2.86 3.84 3.78
CA LEU A 133 -4.10 4.44 3.31
C LEU A 133 -4.13 5.92 3.75
N PRO A 134 -4.59 6.83 2.87
CA PRO A 134 -4.77 8.22 3.24
C PRO A 134 -5.75 8.34 4.41
N ALA A 135 -5.48 9.25 5.35
CA ALA A 135 -6.35 9.46 6.49
C ALA A 135 -7.74 9.91 5.99
N LYS A 136 -8.83 9.36 6.56
CA LYS A 136 -10.20 9.70 6.14
C LYS A 136 -10.38 11.22 6.29
N PRO A 137 -10.52 11.96 5.19
CA PRO A 137 -10.51 13.41 5.24
C PRO A 137 -11.88 13.93 5.70
N PRO A 138 -11.95 15.18 6.19
CA PRO A 138 -13.15 15.74 6.80
C PRO A 138 -14.28 16.06 5.80
N SER A 139 -14.03 15.98 4.49
CA SER A 139 -15.02 16.32 3.45
C SER A 139 -15.15 15.23 2.40
N ALA A 140 -16.38 15.04 1.89
CA ALA A 140 -16.67 14.06 0.84
C ALA A 140 -15.83 14.27 -0.44
N TRP A 141 -15.57 15.55 -0.78
CA TRP A 141 -14.71 15.92 -1.90
C TRP A 141 -13.24 15.51 -1.71
N ASP A 142 -12.73 15.65 -0.49
CA ASP A 142 -11.36 15.23 -0.19
C ASP A 142 -11.27 13.67 -0.12
N GLU A 143 -12.36 12.98 0.24
CA GLU A 143 -12.45 11.51 0.25
C GLU A 143 -12.40 10.95 -1.18
N GLU A 144 -13.18 11.53 -2.08
CA GLU A 144 -13.16 11.19 -3.51
C GLU A 144 -11.79 11.46 -4.15
N LEU A 145 -11.17 12.61 -3.82
CA LEU A 145 -9.81 12.93 -4.27
C LEU A 145 -8.78 11.91 -3.75
N SER A 146 -8.89 11.53 -2.48
CA SER A 146 -7.97 10.54 -1.88
C SER A 146 -8.12 9.17 -2.53
N GLY A 147 -9.36 8.75 -2.82
CA GLY A 147 -9.64 7.53 -3.57
C GLY A 147 -9.08 7.56 -4.99
N ALA A 148 -9.23 8.67 -5.70
CA ALA A 148 -8.67 8.84 -7.05
C ALA A 148 -7.13 8.82 -7.07
N VAL A 149 -6.49 9.47 -6.09
CA VAL A 149 -5.02 9.44 -5.93
C VAL A 149 -4.55 8.03 -5.60
N LEU A 150 -5.21 7.33 -4.69
CA LEU A 150 -4.92 5.94 -4.35
C LEU A 150 -5.05 5.02 -5.57
N ALA A 151 -6.12 5.16 -6.35
CA ALA A 151 -6.35 4.35 -7.54
C ALA A 151 -5.27 4.60 -8.61
N THR A 152 -4.92 5.86 -8.84
CA THR A 152 -3.84 6.24 -9.77
C THR A 152 -2.49 5.72 -9.28
N TYR A 153 -2.25 5.80 -7.98
CA TYR A 153 -1.04 5.30 -7.33
C TYR A 153 -0.87 3.79 -7.54
N VAL A 154 -1.91 3.00 -7.24
CA VAL A 154 -1.88 1.54 -7.42
C VAL A 154 -1.65 1.18 -8.87
N ARG A 155 -2.32 1.84 -9.82
CA ARG A 155 -2.07 1.65 -11.26
C ARG A 155 -0.60 1.88 -11.63
N GLU A 156 0.00 2.94 -11.09
CA GLU A 156 1.40 3.26 -11.37
C GLU A 156 2.37 2.25 -10.74
N VAL A 157 2.09 1.77 -9.53
CA VAL A 157 2.85 0.70 -8.88
C VAL A 157 2.82 -0.59 -9.70
N LEU A 158 1.63 -0.97 -10.18
CA LEU A 158 1.45 -2.15 -11.02
C LEU A 158 2.11 -1.99 -12.39
N ARG A 159 2.03 -0.80 -13.01
CA ARG A 159 2.78 -0.47 -14.24
C ARG A 159 4.28 -0.53 -14.05
N SER A 160 4.76 -0.05 -12.91
CA SER A 160 6.16 -0.11 -12.50
C SER A 160 6.60 -1.51 -12.10
N ARG A 161 5.69 -2.50 -12.12
CA ARG A 161 5.92 -3.92 -11.79
C ARG A 161 6.53 -4.12 -10.41
N GLN A 162 6.21 -3.23 -9.48
CA GLN A 162 6.72 -3.33 -8.13
C GLN A 162 5.87 -4.32 -7.35
N PRO A 163 6.48 -5.27 -6.61
CA PRO A 163 5.73 -6.25 -5.85
C PRO A 163 4.87 -5.54 -4.79
N LEU A 164 3.58 -5.87 -4.74
CA LEU A 164 2.62 -5.29 -3.81
C LEU A 164 2.18 -6.36 -2.81
N LEU A 165 2.16 -6.06 -1.51
CA LEU A 165 1.68 -6.97 -0.47
C LEU A 165 0.39 -6.43 0.15
N ILE A 166 -0.69 -7.21 0.03
CA ILE A 166 -2.01 -6.92 0.59
C ILE A 166 -2.32 -7.89 1.72
N PHE A 167 -2.70 -7.36 2.89
CA PHE A 167 -3.21 -8.17 3.99
C PHE A 167 -4.73 -8.30 3.88
N LEU A 168 -5.24 -9.54 3.86
CA LEU A 168 -6.65 -9.82 3.64
C LEU A 168 -7.50 -9.78 4.92
N GLU A 169 -6.95 -10.20 6.06
CA GLU A 169 -7.74 -10.54 7.25
C GLU A 169 -7.87 -9.41 8.28
N GLU A 170 -9.06 -9.34 8.88
CA GLU A 170 -9.37 -8.62 10.11
C GLU A 170 -9.71 -9.68 11.17
N PRO A 171 -9.12 -9.65 12.38
CA PRO A 171 -9.06 -10.80 13.29
C PRO A 171 -10.40 -11.17 13.97
N GLN A 172 -11.55 -10.75 13.44
CA GLN A 172 -12.84 -10.87 14.14
C GLN A 172 -13.99 -11.49 13.35
N VAL A 173 -13.89 -11.69 12.03
CA VAL A 173 -15.00 -12.34 11.29
C VAL A 173 -14.46 -13.28 10.23
N THR A 174 -14.54 -14.57 10.53
CA THR A 174 -14.30 -15.68 9.60
C THR A 174 -15.08 -15.45 8.29
N LEU A 175 -14.35 -15.31 7.18
CA LEU A 175 -14.81 -15.20 5.77
C LEU A 175 -15.04 -13.82 5.16
N GLN A 176 -14.85 -12.69 5.86
CA GLN A 176 -14.94 -11.37 5.23
C GLN A 176 -13.57 -10.69 5.06
N LEU A 177 -13.31 -10.21 3.84
CA LEU A 177 -12.18 -9.34 3.52
C LEU A 177 -12.25 -8.08 4.38
N SER A 178 -11.12 -7.68 4.99
CA SER A 178 -11.04 -6.41 5.71
C SER A 178 -11.47 -5.25 4.81
N ALA A 179 -12.15 -4.25 5.37
CA ALA A 179 -12.52 -3.03 4.64
C ALA A 179 -11.28 -2.37 3.99
N ALA A 180 -10.13 -2.46 4.66
CA ALA A 180 -8.87 -1.98 4.10
C ALA A 180 -8.35 -2.86 2.95
N ALA A 181 -8.50 -4.19 3.05
CA ALA A 181 -8.14 -5.10 1.96
C ALA A 181 -8.96 -4.78 0.70
N GLN A 182 -10.27 -4.55 0.88
CA GLN A 182 -11.17 -4.15 -0.21
C GLN A 182 -10.76 -2.81 -0.83
N GLN A 183 -10.36 -1.83 -0.02
CA GLN A 183 -9.88 -0.53 -0.52
C GLN A 183 -8.59 -0.63 -1.35
N TRP A 184 -7.71 -1.58 -1.06
CA TRP A 184 -6.51 -1.82 -1.86
C TRP A 184 -6.77 -2.70 -3.09
N LEU A 185 -7.62 -3.72 -2.96
CA LEU A 185 -7.95 -4.66 -4.03
C LEU A 185 -8.85 -4.04 -5.11
N ALA A 186 -9.76 -3.14 -4.74
CA ALA A 186 -10.65 -2.51 -5.71
C ALA A 186 -9.87 -1.79 -6.83
N PRO A 187 -8.90 -0.90 -6.54
CA PRO A 187 -8.04 -0.33 -7.58
C PRO A 187 -7.27 -1.33 -8.43
N VAL A 188 -6.82 -2.45 -7.84
CA VAL A 188 -6.10 -3.50 -8.57
C VAL A 188 -7.05 -4.18 -9.57
N TYR A 189 -8.24 -4.55 -9.10
CA TYR A 189 -9.27 -5.18 -9.92
C TYR A 189 -9.72 -4.27 -11.07
N GLU A 190 -10.00 -2.99 -10.77
CA GLU A 190 -10.36 -1.99 -11.77
C GLU A 190 -9.24 -1.83 -12.81
N ALA A 191 -7.97 -1.80 -12.39
CA ALA A 191 -6.85 -1.66 -13.32
C ALA A 191 -6.70 -2.84 -14.30
N VAL A 192 -7.03 -4.06 -13.86
CA VAL A 192 -7.07 -5.25 -14.73
C VAL A 192 -8.30 -5.22 -15.63
N ARG A 193 -9.49 -4.92 -15.07
CA ARG A 193 -10.74 -4.86 -15.82
C ARG A 193 -10.73 -3.80 -16.92
N ASP A 194 -10.14 -2.64 -16.64
CA ASP A 194 -10.02 -1.53 -17.58
C ASP A 194 -8.90 -1.79 -18.63
N GLY A 195 -8.20 -2.93 -18.57
CA GLY A 195 -7.13 -3.29 -19.50
C GLY A 195 -5.87 -2.42 -19.37
N THR A 196 -5.72 -1.67 -18.27
CA THR A 196 -4.51 -0.86 -18.03
C THR A 196 -3.28 -1.75 -17.85
N ILE A 197 -3.48 -2.96 -17.34
CA ILE A 197 -2.50 -4.02 -17.16
C ILE A 197 -3.09 -5.29 -17.75
N PRO A 198 -2.33 -6.10 -18.51
CA PRO A 198 -2.86 -7.27 -19.19
C PRO A 198 -3.38 -8.35 -18.23
N ASP A 199 -2.65 -8.62 -17.15
CA ASP A 199 -3.04 -9.56 -16.08
C ASP A 199 -2.17 -9.31 -14.82
N VAL A 200 -2.52 -9.89 -13.68
CA VAL A 200 -1.81 -9.75 -12.39
C VAL A 200 -1.58 -11.13 -11.79
N LEU A 201 -0.36 -11.40 -11.32
CA LEU A 201 -0.09 -12.62 -10.60
C LEU A 201 -0.43 -12.46 -9.11
N LEU A 202 -1.45 -13.17 -8.65
CA LEU A 202 -1.80 -13.26 -7.23
C LEU A 202 -1.04 -14.41 -6.57
N VAL A 203 -0.23 -14.09 -5.55
CA VAL A 203 0.53 -15.08 -4.78
C VAL A 203 0.00 -15.13 -3.34
N PRO A 204 -0.76 -16.16 -2.96
CA PRO A 204 -1.17 -16.32 -1.57
C PRO A 204 0.05 -16.68 -0.70
N VAL A 205 0.20 -15.99 0.42
CA VAL A 205 1.26 -16.18 1.40
C VAL A 205 0.64 -16.49 2.76
N GLY A 206 1.06 -17.60 3.36
CA GLY A 206 0.72 -17.97 4.73
C GLY A 206 1.99 -18.13 5.55
N ILE A 207 2.03 -17.52 6.73
CA ILE A 207 3.13 -17.64 7.68
C ILE A 207 2.57 -18.22 8.97
N GLY A 208 3.07 -19.39 9.36
CA GLY A 208 2.80 -20.02 10.64
C GLY A 208 3.88 -19.65 11.64
N TYR A 209 3.45 -19.32 12.87
CA TYR A 209 4.35 -19.05 13.99
C TYR A 209 4.18 -20.16 15.03
N ASP A 210 5.26 -20.89 15.30
CA ASP A 210 5.29 -21.81 16.43
C ASP A 210 5.66 -21.02 17.70
N VAL A 211 4.85 -21.15 18.73
CA VAL A 211 5.15 -20.60 20.06
C VAL A 211 5.82 -21.69 20.86
N VAL A 212 7.00 -21.39 21.41
CA VAL A 212 7.66 -22.31 22.36
C VAL A 212 6.76 -22.41 23.61
N PRO A 213 6.41 -23.62 24.08
CA PRO A 213 5.60 -23.81 25.28
C PRO A 213 6.30 -23.33 26.56
#